data_AF-A0A7Y0DBK3-F1
#
_entry.id   AF-A0A7Y0DBK3-F1
#
_cell.length_a   1.000
_cell.length_b   1.000
_cell.length_c   1.000
_cell.angle_alpha   90.00
_cell.angle_beta   90.00
_cell.angle_gamma   90.00
#
_symmetry.space_group_name_H-M   'P 1'
#
loop_
_entity.id
_entity.type
_entity.pdbx_description
1 polymer ?
#
loop_
_entity_poly.entity_id
_entity_poly.type
_entity_poly.pdbx_seq_one_letter_code
_entity_poly.pdbx_strand_id
1 'polypeptide(L)'
;MKFTRGAIALAVATATVLATAVSAQAYSSGYSDLSHLPVLGVSYVNQGNVVGLWQNILYTDIDITKCLSVNPNAIDGHFGTGSRGGTISWQRAHGIGADGIVGNGTWTKASQNLVDVGLSEYGTYESYSYVGTIYDFRLAKLNQDYTPPNTWAFVSVSNPASDWIQFSWPGITFYTC
;
A
#
# COMPACT_ATOMS: atom_id res chain seq x y z
N MET A 1 38.33 57.43 -22.35
CA MET A 1 37.79 56.06 -22.48
C MET A 1 37.44 55.55 -21.09
N LYS A 2 36.16 55.31 -20.80
CA LYS A 2 35.67 54.75 -19.52
C LYS A 2 35.51 53.23 -19.71
N PHE A 3 36.19 52.42 -18.91
CA PHE A 3 35.99 50.96 -18.87
C PHE A 3 35.22 50.61 -17.58
N THR A 4 33.97 50.21 -17.73
CA THR A 4 33.11 49.68 -16.67
C THR A 4 33.45 48.21 -16.45
N ARG A 5 33.93 47.85 -15.25
CA ARG A 5 34.16 46.45 -14.86
C ARG A 5 32.85 45.86 -14.35
N GLY A 6 32.22 44.99 -15.15
CA GLY A 6 31.09 44.17 -14.72
C GLY A 6 31.58 43.00 -13.86
N ALA A 7 31.08 42.89 -12.63
CA ALA A 7 31.31 41.72 -11.79
C ALA A 7 30.33 40.61 -12.19
N ILE A 8 30.86 39.43 -12.52
CA ILE A 8 30.08 38.22 -12.80
C ILE A 8 29.68 37.62 -11.44
N ALA A 9 28.39 37.63 -11.13
CA ALA A 9 27.86 36.92 -9.97
C ALA A 9 27.77 35.42 -10.31
N LEU A 10 28.54 34.60 -9.61
CA LEU A 10 28.46 33.14 -9.69
C LEU A 10 27.29 32.68 -8.80
N ALA A 11 26.13 32.41 -9.39
CA ALA A 11 25.01 31.81 -8.68
C ALA A 11 25.30 30.31 -8.46
N VAL A 12 25.55 29.91 -7.21
CA VAL A 12 25.58 28.50 -6.83
C VAL A 12 24.12 28.03 -6.75
N ALA A 13 23.66 27.32 -7.78
CA ALA A 13 22.37 26.65 -7.74
C ALA A 13 22.52 25.37 -6.90
N THR A 14 21.99 25.37 -5.68
CA THR A 14 21.78 24.13 -4.92
C THR A 14 20.67 23.35 -5.60
N ALA A 15 21.02 22.29 -6.32
CA ALA A 15 20.05 21.35 -6.84
C ALA A 15 19.42 20.58 -5.67
N THR A 16 18.21 20.96 -5.28
CA THR A 16 17.35 20.11 -4.45
C THR A 16 16.97 18.89 -5.29
N VAL A 17 17.57 17.75 -4.98
CA VAL A 17 17.08 16.46 -5.51
C VAL A 17 15.74 16.21 -4.84
N LEU A 18 14.65 16.49 -5.56
CA LEU A 18 13.33 15.98 -5.20
C LEU A 18 13.40 14.46 -5.34
N ALA A 19 13.62 13.74 -4.24
CA ALA A 19 13.44 12.30 -4.22
C ALA A 19 11.95 12.04 -4.51
N THR A 20 11.64 11.67 -5.76
CA THR A 20 10.31 11.20 -6.12
C THR A 20 10.01 9.98 -5.28
N ALA A 21 8.92 10.02 -4.50
CA ALA A 21 8.48 8.86 -3.75
C ALA A 21 8.33 7.67 -4.71
N VAL A 22 9.11 6.62 -4.48
CA VAL A 22 9.05 5.41 -5.28
C VAL A 22 7.71 4.71 -5.02
N SER A 23 7.09 4.16 -6.05
CA SER A 23 5.96 3.24 -5.88
C SER A 23 6.44 2.05 -5.05
N ALA A 24 6.04 1.99 -3.78
CA ALA A 24 6.50 0.94 -2.89
C ALA A 24 5.70 -0.34 -3.12
N GLN A 25 6.42 -1.46 -3.18
CA GLN A 25 5.84 -2.78 -3.34
C GLN A 25 5.43 -3.36 -1.98
N ALA A 26 4.28 -4.03 -1.91
CA ALA A 26 3.95 -4.88 -0.78
C ALA A 26 4.78 -6.17 -0.86
N TYR A 27 5.97 -6.18 -0.28
CA TYR A 27 6.93 -7.29 -0.38
C TYR A 27 7.31 -7.80 1.01
N SER A 28 7.22 -9.12 1.24
CA SER A 28 7.71 -9.75 2.47
C SER A 28 8.36 -11.11 2.20
N SER A 29 9.65 -11.12 1.92
CA SER A 29 10.42 -12.36 1.71
C SER A 29 10.44 -13.24 2.96
N GLY A 30 9.97 -14.47 2.85
CA GLY A 30 10.06 -15.45 3.95
C GLY A 30 9.09 -15.25 5.12
N TYR A 31 8.19 -14.26 5.07
CA TYR A 31 7.17 -14.03 6.10
C TYR A 31 5.77 -14.29 5.55
N SER A 32 4.97 -15.13 6.22
CA SER A 32 3.56 -15.37 5.87
C SER A 32 2.61 -14.28 6.40
N ASP A 33 3.15 -13.16 6.88
CA ASP A 33 2.42 -12.05 7.45
C ASP A 33 2.81 -10.70 6.82
N LEU A 34 2.13 -9.64 7.26
CA LEU A 34 2.33 -8.28 6.77
C LEU A 34 3.41 -7.51 7.55
N SER A 35 3.98 -8.07 8.62
CA SER A 35 4.81 -7.33 9.59
C SER A 35 6.06 -6.69 8.98
N HIS A 36 6.58 -7.27 7.89
CA HIS A 36 7.79 -6.83 7.20
C HIS A 36 7.51 -5.91 6.00
N LEU A 37 6.28 -5.44 5.85
CA LEU A 37 5.94 -4.48 4.80
C LEU A 37 6.55 -3.09 5.07
N PRO A 38 6.82 -2.30 4.02
CA PRO A 38 7.33 -0.94 4.15
C PRO A 38 6.49 -0.05 5.09
N VAL A 39 7.16 0.88 5.78
CA VAL A 39 6.50 1.89 6.62
C VAL A 39 5.76 2.90 5.74
N LEU A 40 4.46 3.13 5.99
CA LEU A 40 3.64 4.10 5.24
C LEU A 40 3.34 5.37 6.05
N GLY A 41 2.88 6.43 5.38
CA GLY A 41 2.52 7.70 6.03
C GLY A 41 3.71 8.60 6.35
N VAL A 42 4.84 8.31 5.70
CA VAL A 42 6.12 9.02 5.73
C VAL A 42 6.46 9.55 4.34
N SER A 43 7.37 10.53 4.25
CA SER A 43 7.64 11.27 3.00
C SER A 43 8.14 10.40 1.84
N TYR A 44 8.73 9.24 2.13
CA TYR A 44 9.42 8.38 1.16
C TYR A 44 8.58 7.20 0.68
N VAL A 45 7.51 6.83 1.38
CA VAL A 45 6.53 5.81 0.95
C VAL A 45 5.12 6.36 1.18
N ASN A 46 4.61 7.00 0.14
CA ASN A 46 3.28 7.60 0.12
C ASN A 46 2.45 7.13 -1.09
N GLN A 47 2.95 6.19 -1.88
CA GLN A 47 2.21 5.66 -3.02
C GLN A 47 2.64 4.23 -3.41
N GLY A 48 1.78 3.53 -4.14
CA GLY A 48 2.03 2.18 -4.66
C GLY A 48 1.04 1.14 -4.15
N ASN A 49 1.24 -0.13 -4.54
CA ASN A 49 0.32 -1.19 -4.16
C ASN A 49 0.25 -1.43 -2.65
N VAL A 50 1.35 -1.24 -1.91
CA VAL A 50 1.36 -1.38 -0.44
C VAL A 50 0.43 -0.37 0.22
N VAL A 51 0.31 0.83 -0.36
CA VAL A 51 -0.60 1.86 0.14
C VAL A 51 -2.03 1.46 -0.09
N GLY A 52 -2.39 0.97 -1.27
CA GLY A 52 -3.77 0.57 -1.49
C GLY A 52 -4.13 -0.79 -0.89
N LEU A 53 -3.15 -1.66 -0.59
CA LEU A 53 -3.33 -2.81 0.32
C LEU A 53 -3.81 -2.29 1.68
N TRP A 54 -3.11 -1.30 2.25
CA TRP A 54 -3.51 -0.68 3.50
C TRP A 54 -4.89 -0.02 3.41
N GLN A 55 -5.19 0.69 2.33
CA GLN A 55 -6.51 1.29 2.12
C GLN A 55 -7.63 0.22 2.04
N ASN A 56 -7.37 -0.98 1.51
CA ASN A 56 -8.34 -2.09 1.59
C ASN A 56 -8.55 -2.58 3.02
N ILE A 57 -7.47 -2.71 3.82
CA ILE A 57 -7.59 -3.02 5.25
C ILE A 57 -8.47 -1.98 5.95
N LEU A 58 -8.21 -0.70 5.71
CA LEU A 58 -9.03 0.38 6.26
C LEU A 58 -10.50 0.29 5.82
N TYR A 59 -10.77 0.00 4.54
CA TYR A 59 -12.14 -0.17 4.06
C TYR A 59 -12.83 -1.33 4.77
N THR A 60 -12.12 -2.43 4.88
CA THR A 60 -12.61 -3.67 5.46
C THR A 60 -12.86 -3.58 6.96
N ASP A 61 -12.09 -2.78 7.70
CA ASP A 61 -12.26 -2.64 9.16
C ASP A 61 -13.09 -1.44 9.59
N ILE A 62 -13.04 -0.32 8.86
CA ILE A 62 -13.64 0.95 9.30
C ILE A 62 -14.41 1.69 8.18
N ASP A 63 -14.67 1.03 7.06
CA ASP A 63 -15.46 1.55 5.93
C ASP A 63 -14.99 2.94 5.44
N ILE A 64 -13.69 3.05 5.12
CA ILE A 64 -13.27 4.17 4.26
C ILE A 64 -13.90 3.97 2.89
N THR A 65 -14.84 4.82 2.50
CA THR A 65 -15.70 4.62 1.32
C THR A 65 -14.92 4.14 0.11
N LYS A 66 -15.13 2.89 -0.32
CA LYS A 66 -14.53 2.29 -1.53
C LYS A 66 -15.35 2.69 -2.74
N CYS A 67 -14.69 3.26 -3.75
CA CYS A 67 -15.28 3.50 -5.06
C CYS A 67 -16.70 4.09 -5.04
N LEU A 68 -16.81 5.39 -4.84
CA LEU A 68 -17.99 6.12 -5.29
C LEU A 68 -17.47 7.37 -5.96
N SER A 69 -18.04 7.74 -7.10
CA SER A 69 -17.74 8.99 -7.84
C SER A 69 -17.96 10.28 -7.02
N VAL A 70 -18.13 10.18 -5.70
CA VAL A 70 -18.17 11.23 -4.68
C VAL A 70 -16.87 11.38 -3.89
N ASN A 71 -15.92 10.42 -3.90
CA ASN A 71 -14.64 10.58 -3.20
C ASN A 71 -13.43 9.99 -3.97
N PRO A 72 -12.59 10.83 -4.59
CA PRO A 72 -11.39 10.37 -5.31
C PRO A 72 -10.26 9.82 -4.42
N ASN A 73 -10.41 9.79 -3.09
CA ASN A 73 -9.36 9.42 -2.11
C ASN A 73 -9.57 8.05 -1.43
N ALA A 74 -10.39 7.18 -2.02
CA ALA A 74 -10.89 5.97 -1.38
C ALA A 74 -9.83 4.86 -1.24
N ILE A 75 -9.43 4.32 -2.38
CA ILE A 75 -8.41 3.28 -2.53
C ILE A 75 -7.70 3.58 -3.86
N ASP A 76 -6.82 4.57 -3.82
CA ASP A 76 -6.13 5.15 -4.99
C ASP A 76 -4.63 4.78 -5.01
N GLY A 77 -4.15 4.05 -4.00
CA GLY A 77 -2.74 3.76 -3.84
C GLY A 77 -1.90 5.00 -3.47
N HIS A 78 -2.51 6.09 -3.02
CA HIS A 78 -1.85 7.30 -2.53
C HIS A 78 -2.18 7.56 -1.04
N PHE A 79 -1.15 7.74 -0.22
CA PHE A 79 -1.29 7.92 1.22
C PHE A 79 -1.56 9.40 1.53
N GLY A 80 -2.80 9.83 1.24
CA GLY A 80 -3.28 11.18 1.48
C GLY A 80 -3.80 11.40 2.91
N THR A 81 -4.45 12.55 3.12
CA THR A 81 -5.08 12.91 4.40
C THR A 81 -6.17 11.91 4.81
N GLY A 82 -6.93 11.37 3.85
CA GLY A 82 -7.92 10.32 4.07
C GLY A 82 -7.29 9.04 4.66
N SER A 83 -6.21 8.55 4.03
CA SER A 83 -5.49 7.36 4.53
C SER A 83 -4.86 7.60 5.89
N ARG A 84 -4.28 8.78 6.14
CA ARG A 84 -3.74 9.13 7.46
C ARG A 84 -4.84 9.18 8.53
N GLY A 85 -5.99 9.80 8.23
CA GLY A 85 -7.14 9.86 9.14
C GLY A 85 -7.71 8.47 9.44
N GLY A 86 -7.89 7.64 8.42
CA GLY A 86 -8.32 6.24 8.57
C GLY A 86 -7.33 5.41 9.39
N THR A 87 -6.03 5.61 9.18
CA THR A 87 -4.96 4.95 9.95
C THR A 87 -5.07 5.27 11.44
N ILE A 88 -5.26 6.55 11.79
CA ILE A 88 -5.43 6.97 13.20
C ILE A 88 -6.68 6.31 13.81
N SER A 89 -7.80 6.32 13.10
CA SER A 89 -9.04 5.69 13.57
C SER A 89 -8.87 4.18 13.77
N TRP A 90 -8.25 3.50 12.81
CA TRP A 90 -7.97 2.07 12.88
C TRP A 90 -7.03 1.74 14.06
N GLN A 91 -5.94 2.49 14.23
CA GLN A 91 -4.99 2.32 15.34
C GLN A 91 -5.68 2.48 16.70
N ARG A 92 -6.57 3.48 16.84
CA ARG A 92 -7.39 3.66 18.05
C ARG A 92 -8.33 2.49 18.30
N ALA A 93 -9.02 2.02 17.26
CA ALA A 93 -9.94 0.89 17.36
C ALA A 93 -9.22 -0.40 17.82
N HIS A 94 -7.96 -0.56 17.44
CA HIS A 94 -7.13 -1.73 17.78
C HIS A 94 -6.26 -1.55 19.05
N GLY A 95 -6.41 -0.43 19.76
CA GLY A 95 -5.71 -0.19 21.03
C GLY A 95 -4.19 -0.05 20.91
N ILE A 96 -3.68 0.41 19.76
CA ILE A 96 -2.25 0.68 19.55
C ILE A 96 -1.99 2.19 19.42
N GLY A 97 -0.71 2.60 19.41
CA GLY A 97 -0.33 4.00 19.22
C GLY A 97 -0.92 4.59 17.93
N ALA A 98 -1.63 5.72 18.05
CA ALA A 98 -2.43 6.31 16.98
C ALA A 98 -1.75 7.52 16.30
N ASP A 99 -0.59 7.29 15.69
CA ASP A 99 0.27 8.30 15.05
C ASP A 99 -0.03 8.53 13.56
N GLY A 100 -0.90 7.72 12.96
CA GLY A 100 -1.23 7.75 11.54
C GLY A 100 -0.11 7.27 10.62
N ILE A 101 0.88 6.56 11.17
CA ILE A 101 1.99 5.92 10.45
C ILE A 101 1.77 4.41 10.47
N VAL A 102 1.86 3.76 9.31
CA VAL A 102 1.71 2.30 9.23
C VAL A 102 3.09 1.68 9.35
N GLY A 103 3.54 1.45 10.58
CA GLY A 103 4.81 0.79 10.87
C GLY A 103 4.65 -0.68 11.25
N ASN A 104 5.75 -1.33 11.65
CA ASN A 104 5.78 -2.75 12.06
C ASN A 104 4.67 -3.09 13.07
N GLY A 105 4.46 -2.26 14.10
CA GLY A 105 3.39 -2.50 15.09
C GLY A 105 1.97 -2.49 14.50
N THR A 106 1.71 -1.62 13.52
CA THR A 106 0.43 -1.56 12.80
C THR A 106 0.27 -2.77 11.88
N TRP A 107 1.31 -3.13 11.14
CA TRP A 107 1.29 -4.30 10.26
C TRP A 107 1.16 -5.62 11.01
N THR A 108 1.89 -5.80 12.11
CA THR A 108 1.75 -6.97 12.99
C THR A 108 0.34 -7.07 13.53
N LYS A 109 -0.26 -5.95 13.93
CA LYS A 109 -1.65 -5.93 14.41
C LYS A 109 -2.63 -6.34 13.30
N ALA A 110 -2.49 -5.79 12.10
CA ALA A 110 -3.36 -6.13 10.97
C ALA A 110 -3.20 -7.60 10.55
N SER A 111 -1.98 -8.15 10.63
CA SER A 111 -1.69 -9.54 10.30
C SER A 111 -2.46 -10.55 11.17
N GLN A 112 -2.95 -10.14 12.35
CA GLN A 112 -3.76 -11.01 13.22
C GLN A 112 -5.11 -11.37 12.59
N ASN A 113 -5.57 -10.57 11.62
CA ASN A 113 -6.80 -10.80 10.86
C ASN A 113 -6.54 -11.56 9.54
N LEU A 114 -5.28 -11.94 9.28
CA LEU A 114 -4.91 -12.69 8.08
C LEU A 114 -5.07 -14.20 8.34
N VAL A 115 -5.88 -14.86 7.53
CA VAL A 115 -6.16 -16.29 7.60
C VAL A 115 -5.57 -16.96 6.36
N ASP A 116 -4.68 -17.93 6.56
CA ASP A 116 -4.19 -18.81 5.49
C ASP A 116 -5.34 -19.69 4.99
N VAL A 117 -5.65 -19.59 3.69
CA VAL A 117 -6.70 -20.39 3.04
C VAL A 117 -6.12 -21.45 2.09
N GLY A 118 -4.80 -21.66 2.15
CA GLY A 118 -4.07 -22.71 1.44
C GLY A 118 -3.40 -22.23 0.15
N LEU A 119 -2.75 -23.19 -0.51
CA LEU A 119 -2.08 -22.97 -1.78
C LEU A 119 -3.07 -23.06 -2.95
N SER A 120 -2.77 -22.37 -4.05
CA SER A 120 -3.41 -22.65 -5.34
C SER A 120 -3.24 -24.13 -5.74
N GLU A 121 -4.14 -24.67 -6.57
CA GLU A 121 -4.08 -26.06 -7.09
C GLU A 121 -2.72 -26.45 -7.70
N TYR A 122 -1.96 -25.46 -8.19
CA TYR A 122 -0.63 -25.65 -8.79
C TYR A 122 0.54 -25.18 -7.91
N GLY A 123 0.30 -24.84 -6.63
CA GLY A 123 1.35 -24.37 -5.72
C GLY A 123 2.04 -23.07 -6.19
N THR A 124 1.34 -22.23 -6.95
CA THR A 124 1.89 -21.00 -7.58
C THR A 124 1.81 -19.76 -6.69
N TYR A 125 0.86 -19.70 -5.77
CA TYR A 125 0.75 -18.64 -4.76
C TYR A 125 0.18 -19.22 -3.46
N GLU A 126 0.53 -18.59 -2.34
CA GLU A 126 -0.13 -18.76 -1.05
C GLU A 126 -1.36 -17.84 -0.99
N SER A 127 -2.53 -18.38 -0.66
CA SER A 127 -3.76 -17.62 -0.60
C SER A 127 -4.10 -17.27 0.84
N TYR A 128 -4.52 -16.04 1.06
CA TYR A 128 -4.91 -15.51 2.35
C TYR A 128 -6.26 -14.81 2.26
N SER A 129 -7.02 -14.83 3.35
CA SER A 129 -8.19 -13.97 3.56
C SER A 129 -7.86 -12.96 4.65
N TYR A 130 -8.05 -11.67 4.38
CA TYR A 130 -8.08 -10.67 5.44
C TYR A 130 -9.52 -10.56 5.94
N VAL A 131 -9.75 -10.96 7.19
CA VAL A 131 -11.07 -10.96 7.83
C VAL A 131 -11.20 -9.70 8.67
N GLY A 132 -11.81 -8.66 8.12
CA GLY A 132 -12.00 -7.42 8.87
C GLY A 132 -13.30 -7.38 9.65
N THR A 133 -13.49 -6.24 10.30
CA THR A 133 -14.65 -5.98 11.15
C THR A 133 -15.96 -5.86 10.34
N ILE A 134 -15.89 -5.35 9.11
CA ILE A 134 -17.06 -5.07 8.27
C ILE A 134 -17.09 -5.98 7.04
N TYR A 135 -15.97 -6.12 6.36
CA TYR A 135 -15.85 -6.90 5.12
C TYR A 135 -14.72 -7.93 5.19
N ASP A 136 -14.55 -8.70 4.13
CA ASP A 136 -13.38 -9.54 3.91
C ASP A 136 -12.84 -9.31 2.49
N PHE A 137 -11.55 -9.60 2.29
CA PHE A 137 -10.97 -9.62 0.95
C PHE A 137 -9.84 -10.65 0.86
N ARG A 138 -9.61 -11.15 -0.37
CA ARG A 138 -8.60 -12.18 -0.64
C ARG A 138 -7.30 -11.61 -1.17
N LEU A 139 -6.20 -12.10 -0.60
CA LEU A 139 -4.83 -11.78 -0.92
C LEU A 139 -4.08 -13.02 -1.38
N ALA A 140 -3.11 -12.83 -2.26
CA ALA A 140 -2.16 -13.85 -2.66
C ALA A 140 -0.77 -13.36 -2.32
N LYS A 141 0.09 -14.23 -1.81
CA LYS A 141 1.52 -14.01 -1.82
C LYS A 141 2.13 -14.83 -2.95
N LEU A 142 2.79 -14.13 -3.87
CA LEU A 142 3.37 -14.77 -5.05
C LEU A 142 4.60 -15.60 -4.67
N ASN A 143 4.71 -16.81 -5.24
CA ASN A 143 5.84 -17.70 -4.97
C ASN A 143 7.07 -17.30 -5.80
N GLN A 144 8.17 -18.08 -5.67
CA GLN A 144 9.46 -17.80 -6.32
C GLN A 144 9.39 -17.73 -7.86
N ASP A 145 8.35 -18.31 -8.45
CA ASP A 145 8.17 -18.38 -9.91
C ASP A 145 7.66 -17.06 -10.53
N TYR A 146 7.21 -16.10 -9.73
CA TYR A 146 6.76 -14.78 -10.19
C TYR A 146 7.82 -13.70 -9.95
N THR A 147 7.85 -12.65 -10.78
CA THR A 147 8.86 -11.58 -10.69
C THR A 147 8.24 -10.20 -10.43
N PRO A 148 8.36 -9.61 -9.23
CA PRO A 148 9.20 -10.05 -8.13
C PRO A 148 8.52 -11.11 -7.25
N PRO A 149 9.28 -12.11 -6.78
CA PRO A 149 8.73 -13.17 -5.92
C PRO A 149 8.40 -12.63 -4.54
N ASN A 150 7.52 -13.26 -3.78
CA ASN A 150 7.08 -12.81 -2.44
C ASN A 150 6.36 -11.44 -2.41
N THR A 151 5.90 -10.97 -3.56
CA THR A 151 5.05 -9.77 -3.63
C THR A 151 3.62 -10.16 -3.27
N TRP A 152 2.95 -9.35 -2.46
CA TRP A 152 1.53 -9.48 -2.20
C TRP A 152 0.73 -8.95 -3.39
N ALA A 153 -0.31 -9.69 -3.77
CA ALA A 153 -1.25 -9.36 -4.84
C ALA A 153 -2.69 -9.58 -4.35
N PHE A 154 -3.70 -9.03 -5.03
CA PHE A 154 -5.08 -9.47 -4.81
C PHE A 154 -5.36 -10.73 -5.62
N VAL A 155 -6.16 -11.65 -5.05
CA VAL A 155 -6.59 -12.89 -5.73
C VAL A 155 -7.70 -12.60 -6.74
N SER A 156 -8.46 -11.52 -6.57
CA SER A 156 -9.39 -11.03 -7.59
C SER A 156 -9.24 -9.54 -7.77
N VAL A 157 -9.62 -9.04 -8.95
CA VAL A 157 -10.02 -7.63 -9.07
C VAL A 157 -11.04 -7.35 -7.96
N SER A 158 -11.11 -6.14 -7.45
CA SER A 158 -11.82 -5.73 -6.23
C SER A 158 -13.35 -5.97 -6.18
N ASN A 159 -13.89 -6.87 -7.00
CA ASN A 159 -15.27 -7.32 -7.14
C ASN A 159 -15.44 -8.78 -6.64
N PRO A 160 -16.36 -9.07 -5.69
CA PRO A 160 -16.61 -10.42 -5.16
C PRO A 160 -17.30 -11.39 -6.15
N ALA A 161 -17.55 -11.00 -7.39
CA ALA A 161 -18.14 -11.87 -8.41
C ALA A 161 -17.04 -12.47 -9.30
N SER A 162 -16.68 -13.72 -9.00
CA SER A 162 -16.15 -14.73 -9.93
C SER A 162 -15.44 -14.18 -11.18
N ASP A 163 -14.13 -13.97 -11.10
CA ASP A 163 -13.29 -13.91 -12.28
C ASP A 163 -11.88 -14.41 -11.95
N TRP A 164 -11.25 -15.01 -12.95
CA TRP A 164 -9.91 -15.58 -12.93
C TRP A 164 -8.91 -14.63 -12.26
N ILE A 165 -7.96 -15.17 -11.50
CA ILE A 165 -6.93 -14.41 -10.79
C ILE A 165 -6.15 -13.57 -11.80
N GLN A 166 -6.51 -12.31 -11.92
CA GLN A 166 -5.79 -11.34 -12.74
C GLN A 166 -4.70 -10.75 -11.84
N PHE A 167 -3.51 -11.34 -11.87
CA PHE A 167 -2.32 -10.72 -11.30
C PHE A 167 -2.06 -9.44 -12.07
N SER A 168 -2.45 -8.33 -11.48
CA SER A 168 -2.37 -7.04 -12.12
C SER A 168 -0.97 -6.50 -11.87
N TRP A 169 -0.09 -6.66 -12.87
CA TRP A 169 1.31 -6.25 -12.81
C TRP A 169 1.43 -4.72 -12.96
N PRO A 170 2.11 -4.00 -12.03
CA PRO A 170 2.77 -4.50 -10.83
C PRO A 170 1.81 -4.74 -9.65
N GLY A 171 1.75 -6.00 -9.20
CA GLY A 171 1.39 -6.48 -7.86
C GLY A 171 0.15 -5.95 -7.13
N ILE A 172 -0.78 -5.23 -7.75
CA ILE A 172 -2.14 -4.84 -7.30
C ILE A 172 -2.45 -3.57 -8.10
N THR A 173 -3.40 -3.65 -9.02
CA THR A 173 -3.93 -2.55 -9.79
C THR A 173 -5.31 -2.33 -9.24
N PHE A 174 -5.49 -1.19 -8.60
CA PHE A 174 -6.82 -0.74 -8.19
C PHE A 174 -7.51 -0.31 -9.45
N TYR A 175 -8.55 -1.05 -9.85
CA TYR A 175 -9.43 -0.56 -10.89
C TYR A 175 -10.14 0.66 -10.32
N THR A 176 -10.07 1.77 -11.05
CA THR A 176 -11.08 2.80 -10.89
C THR A 176 -12.43 2.10 -11.04
N CYS A 177 -13.30 2.32 -10.09
CA CYS A 177 -14.69 2.35 -10.48
C CYS A 177 -14.85 3.55 -11.43
#